data_AF-A0A2D5HD52-F1
#
_entry.id   AF-A0A2D5HD52-F1
#
_cell.length_a   1.000
_cell.length_b   1.000
_cell.length_c   1.000
_cell.angle_alpha   90.00
_cell.angle_beta   90.00
_cell.angle_gamma   90.00
#
_symmetry.space_group_name_H-M   'P 1'
#
loop_
_entity.id
_entity.type
_entity.pdbx_description
1 polymer ?
#
loop_
_entity_poly.entity_id
_entity_poly.type
_entity_poly.pdbx_seq_one_letter_code
_entity_poly.pdbx_strand_id
1 'polypeptide(L)' 'MGLIKMAAAGAAGYALYKYATNKEAKAAHAGDGQRVRDAGPENMQDKPVRWSKTDEAIDESFPASDPPATY' A
#
# COMPACT_ATOMS: atom_id res chain seq x y z
N MET A 1 20.56 11.39 -39.66
CA MET A 1 20.59 10.02 -39.08
C MET A 1 20.84 9.96 -37.57
N GLY A 2 21.50 10.95 -36.93
CA GLY A 2 21.77 10.90 -35.48
C GLY A 2 20.52 11.03 -34.60
N LEU A 3 19.57 11.88 -34.99
CA LEU A 3 18.34 12.13 -34.21
C LEU A 3 17.45 10.89 -34.08
N ILE A 4 17.29 10.12 -35.16
CA ILE A 4 16.48 8.89 -35.15
C ILE A 4 17.11 7.83 -34.22
N LYS A 5 18.44 7.74 -34.19
CA LYS A 5 19.16 6.82 -33.28
C LYS A 5 19.01 7.22 -31.82
N MET A 6 19.05 8.52 -31.51
CA MET A 6 18.80 9.02 -30.16
C MET A 6 17.36 8.78 -29.71
N ALA A 7 16.38 8.99 -30.59
CA ALA A 7 14.98 8.68 -30.29
C ALA A 7 14.77 7.18 -30.02
N ALA A 8 15.38 6.31 -30.82
CA ALA A 8 15.31 4.86 -30.61
C ALA A 8 15.96 4.42 -29.29
N ALA A 9 17.13 4.96 -28.96
CA ALA A 9 17.81 4.68 -27.70
C ALA A 9 17.00 5.15 -26.48
N GLY A 10 16.40 6.35 -26.55
CA GLY A 10 15.53 6.88 -25.51
C GLY A 10 14.27 6.04 -25.31
N ALA A 11 13.61 5.62 -26.39
CA ALA A 11 12.43 4.76 -26.33
C ALA A 11 12.75 3.39 -25.72
N ALA A 12 13.87 2.77 -26.12
CA ALA A 12 14.32 1.50 -25.55
C ALA A 12 14.64 1.62 -24.05
N GLY A 13 15.36 2.69 -23.66
CA GLY A 13 15.65 2.98 -22.25
C GLY A 13 14.39 3.20 -21.41
N TYR A 14 13.42 3.95 -21.94
CA TYR A 14 12.13 4.17 -21.26
C TYR A 14 11.31 2.88 -21.11
N ALA A 15 11.30 2.02 -22.13
CA ALA A 15 10.62 0.73 -22.07
C ALA A 15 11.23 -0.19 -21.00
N LEU A 16 12.56 -0.27 -20.93
CA LEU A 16 13.27 -1.02 -19.90
C LEU A 16 13.04 -0.46 -18.50
N TYR A 17 13.11 0.88 -18.35
CA TYR A 17 12.82 1.56 -17.10
C TYR A 17 11.40 1.25 -16.62
N LYS A 18 10.40 1.37 -17.51
CA LYS A 18 9.00 1.08 -17.20
C LYS A 18 8.82 -0.39 -16.81
N TYR A 19 9.44 -1.32 -17.53
CA TYR A 19 9.37 -2.75 -17.18
C TYR A 19 9.97 -3.03 -15.79
N ALA A 20 11.12 -2.43 -15.46
CA ALA A 20 11.78 -2.63 -14.18
C ALA A 20 11.08 -1.93 -13.00
N THR A 21 10.43 -0.80 -13.25
CA THR A 21 9.79 0.03 -12.21
C THR A 21 8.28 -0.15 -12.11
N ASN A 22 7.66 -0.95 -12.99
CA ASN A 22 6.26 -1.34 -12.89
C ASN A 22 6.00 -2.38 -11.78
N LYS A 23 6.56 -2.12 -10.59
CA LYS A 23 6.02 -2.67 -9.37
C LYS A 23 4.83 -1.79 -9.05
N GLU A 24 3.62 -2.29 -9.30
CA GLU A 24 2.45 -1.77 -8.61
C GLU A 24 2.77 -1.89 -7.10
N ALA A 25 3.20 -0.78 -6.50
CA ALA A 25 2.99 -0.61 -5.08
C ALA A 25 1.47 -0.69 -4.96
N LYS A 26 0.96 -1.83 -4.50
CA LYS A 26 -0.41 -1.89 -3.99
C LYS A 26 -0.46 -0.82 -2.92
N ALA A 27 -0.95 0.35 -3.31
CA ALA A 27 -1.18 1.42 -2.37
C ALA A 27 -2.15 0.83 -1.35
N ALA A 28 -1.83 1.02 -0.07
CA ALA A 28 -2.65 0.64 1.06
C ALA A 28 -3.93 1.48 1.05
N HIS A 29 -4.77 1.24 0.05
CA HIS A 29 -6.10 1.77 -0.05
C HIS A 29 -6.94 0.94 0.90
N ALA A 30 -7.48 1.58 1.93
CA ALA A 30 -8.64 1.06 2.63
C ALA A 30 -9.69 0.70 1.56
N GLY A 31 -10.19 -0.53 1.61
CA GLY A 31 -11.07 -1.08 0.58
C GLY A 31 -12.27 -0.20 0.24
N ASP A 32 -12.81 -0.39 -0.96
CA ASP A 32 -14.09 0.14 -1.45
C ASP A 32 -14.34 1.65 -1.28
N GLY A 33 -13.27 2.46 -1.25
CA GLY A 33 -13.37 3.93 -1.16
C GLY A 33 -13.70 4.45 0.22
N GLN A 34 -13.64 3.62 1.26
CA GLN A 34 -13.69 4.09 2.65
C GLN A 34 -12.35 4.74 3.01
N ARG A 35 -12.40 5.89 3.70
CA ARG A 35 -11.19 6.60 4.17
C ARG A 35 -10.44 5.80 5.24
N VAL A 36 -11.14 4.94 5.95
CA VAL A 36 -10.66 4.10 7.06
C VAL A 36 -11.10 2.67 6.76
N ARG A 37 -10.20 1.70 6.90
CA ARG A 37 -10.50 0.28 6.71
C ARG A 37 -11.19 -0.29 7.95
N ASP A 38 -11.86 -1.43 7.80
CA ASP A 38 -12.31 -2.22 8.94
C ASP A 38 -11.11 -2.66 9.81
N ALA A 39 -11.37 -2.84 11.11
CA ALA A 39 -10.39 -3.36 12.07
C ALA A 39 -10.09 -4.84 11.81
N GLY A 40 -8.95 -5.30 12.29
CA GLY A 40 -8.55 -6.70 12.26
C GLY A 40 -7.46 -7.02 11.20
N PRO A 41 -6.63 -8.04 11.47
CA PRO A 41 -5.49 -8.40 10.63
C PRO A 41 -5.92 -8.93 9.25
N GLU A 42 -7.16 -9.39 9.09
CA GLU A 42 -7.71 -9.83 7.82
C GLU A 42 -7.93 -8.70 6.82
N ASN A 43 -8.17 -7.49 7.34
CA ASN A 43 -8.40 -6.26 6.58
C ASN A 43 -7.10 -5.48 6.33
N MET A 44 -5.96 -5.99 6.83
CA MET A 44 -4.63 -5.45 6.57
C MET A 44 -4.05 -6.00 5.26
N GLN A 45 -3.42 -5.11 4.49
CA GLN A 45 -2.67 -5.50 3.29
C GLN A 45 -1.51 -6.43 3.62
N ASP A 46 -0.73 -6.06 4.63
CA ASP A 46 0.41 -6.85 5.12
C ASP A 46 0.02 -7.47 6.46
N LYS A 47 -0.44 -8.72 6.40
CA LYS A 47 -0.95 -9.42 7.60
C LYS A 47 0.19 -9.69 8.59
N PRO A 48 0.08 -9.25 9.85
CA PRO A 48 1.11 -9.50 10.84
C PRO A 48 1.13 -10.99 11.25
N VAL A 49 2.32 -11.51 11.57
CA VAL A 49 2.50 -12.90 12.03
C VAL A 49 1.89 -13.13 13.41
N ARG A 50 1.79 -12.07 14.22
CA ARG A 50 1.22 -12.09 15.56
C ARG A 50 0.25 -10.93 15.70
N TRP A 51 -0.83 -11.16 16.44
CA TRP A 51 -1.86 -10.19 16.71
C TRP A 51 -2.33 -10.36 18.15
N SER A 52 -2.07 -9.37 18.99
CA SER A 52 -2.45 -9.39 20.40
C SER A 52 -3.82 -8.74 20.60
N LYS A 53 -4.42 -8.98 21.77
CA LYS A 53 -5.67 -8.29 22.16
C LYS A 53 -5.48 -6.77 22.26
N THR A 54 -4.28 -6.32 22.62
CA THR A 54 -3.95 -4.90 22.65
C THR A 54 -3.89 -4.33 21.23
N ASP A 55 -3.35 -5.08 20.27
CA ASP A 55 -3.31 -4.65 18.86
C ASP A 55 -4.74 -4.52 18.30
N GLU A 56 -5.62 -5.50 18.57
CA GLU A 56 -7.03 -5.43 18.20
C GLU A 56 -7.72 -4.19 18.80
N ALA A 57 -7.59 -4.00 20.11
CA ALA A 57 -8.26 -2.91 20.81
C ALA A 57 -7.78 -1.51 20.37
N ILE A 58 -6.51 -1.42 19.94
CA ILE A 58 -5.96 -0.20 19.32
C ILE A 58 -6.50 -0.03 17.89
N ASP A 59 -6.62 -1.10 17.11
CA ASP A 59 -7.12 -1.03 15.73
C ASP A 59 -8.60 -0.65 15.67
N GLU A 60 -9.41 -1.20 16.60
CA GLU A 60 -10.84 -0.90 16.75
C GLU A 60 -11.11 0.54 17.22
N SER A 61 -10.16 1.18 17.90
CA SER A 61 -10.35 2.56 18.34
C SER A 61 -10.27 3.53 17.16
N PHE A 62 -9.51 3.22 16.10
CA PHE A 62 -9.39 4.11 14.94
C PHE A 62 -10.72 4.31 14.20
N PRO A 63 -11.03 5.55 13.74
CA PRO A 63 -10.22 6.77 13.81
C PRO A 63 -10.35 7.56 15.12
N ALA A 64 -11.19 7.13 16.06
CA ALA A 64 -11.34 7.78 17.34
C ALA A 64 -10.05 7.57 18.18
N SER A 65 -9.51 8.64 18.76
CA SER A 65 -8.26 8.55 19.53
C SER A 65 -8.48 8.17 21.00
N ASP A 66 -9.65 7.64 21.36
CA ASP A 66 -9.95 7.25 22.73
C ASP A 66 -9.21 5.93 23.06
N PRO A 67 -8.57 5.82 24.24
CA PRO A 67 -7.93 4.59 24.65
C PRO A 67 -8.97 3.48 24.82
N PRO A 68 -8.66 2.22 24.47
CA PRO A 68 -9.58 1.11 24.65
C PRO A 68 -9.93 0.94 26.14
N ALA A 69 -11.20 1.16 26.47
CA ALA A 69 -11.72 1.00 27.83
C ALA A 69 -12.06 -0.49 28.06
N THR A 70 -11.08 -1.23 28.60
CA THR A 70 -11.33 -2.58 29.15
C THR A 70 -10.94 -2.55 30.62
N TYR A 71 -11.92 -2.71 31.50
CA TYR A 71 -11.76 -2.73 32.96
C TYR A 71 -11.79 -4.17 33.49
#